data_AF-A0A293MN70-F1
#
_entry.id   AF-A0A293MN70-F1
#
_cell.length_a   1.000
_cell.length_b   1.000
_cell.length_c   1.000
_cell.angle_alpha   90.00
_cell.angle_beta   90.00
_cell.angle_gamma   90.00
#
_symmetry.space_group_name_H-M   'P 1'
#
loop_
_entity.id
_entity.type
_entity.pdbx_description
1 polymer ?
#
loop_
_entity_poly.entity_id
_entity_poly.type
_entity_poly.pdbx_seq_one_letter_code
_entity_poly.pdbx_strand_id
1 'polypeptide(L)'
;MSLSLDARGVIYVSQCHVTSSSSKSLPCSYRRRMWYGFCAVGVCDTNFGRSWFGQRSSRRSSLGPAVCLGETPVYTFTLPDLSVHPPDCREFLEKDLVETSTLVSLENAGRLNWWAEHGVAQRLWPLATSGDGNCLLHAASLGMWGFHDRLLTLRKALHALLTKSSYADAFYRRWRWQTSLQNKEAGLVYCEDEWRQEWHTLLKMSSTEPRSRPFRSSDAGLSTVKGSLELVREDPASGASGGGGGVGTCTYESLEEIHVLALCHVLRRPIVVVADTVLRDVAGQPLAPIPFGGIYLPFECPPERCHRSPLCLAYDAAHFSALVPMEGGVPHLPVAIPLIDADGKLLPVQFAADPGPG
;
A
#
# COMPACT_ATOMS: atom_id res chain seq x y z
N MET A 1 15.76 7.02 -15.12
CA MET A 1 15.82 7.35 -13.67
C MET A 1 16.92 6.49 -13.06
N SER A 2 17.97 7.08 -12.47
CA SER A 2 19.04 6.31 -11.80
C SER A 2 18.79 6.37 -10.29
N LEU A 3 18.58 5.21 -9.65
CA LEU A 3 18.59 5.13 -8.19
C LEU A 3 20.05 5.22 -7.76
N SER A 4 20.39 6.23 -6.96
CA SER A 4 21.76 6.36 -6.43
C SER A 4 21.92 5.39 -5.27
N LEU A 5 22.59 4.27 -5.51
CA LEU A 5 23.01 3.34 -4.47
C LEU A 5 24.23 3.92 -3.73
N ASP A 6 24.30 3.71 -2.43
CA ASP A 6 25.54 3.92 -1.69
C ASP A 6 26.50 2.73 -1.90
N ALA A 7 27.69 2.80 -1.32
CA ALA A 7 28.68 1.71 -1.37
C ALA A 7 28.20 0.39 -0.74
N ARG A 8 27.05 0.40 -0.04
CA ARG A 8 26.42 -0.76 0.62
C ARG A 8 25.26 -1.33 -0.18
N GLY A 9 24.94 -0.78 -1.36
CA GLY A 9 23.86 -1.29 -2.21
C GLY A 9 22.45 -1.01 -1.67
N VAL A 10 22.29 0.01 -0.81
CA VAL A 10 20.98 0.41 -0.26
C VAL A 10 20.51 1.74 -0.85
N ILE A 11 19.18 1.96 -0.78
CA ILE A 11 18.57 3.26 -1.05
C ILE A 11 18.01 3.88 0.23
N TYR A 12 18.36 5.13 0.48
CA TYR A 12 17.92 5.88 1.66
C TYR A 12 16.44 6.21 1.61
N VAL A 13 15.77 6.04 2.76
CA VAL A 13 14.37 6.42 2.95
C VAL A 13 14.35 7.71 3.78
N SER A 14 13.86 8.80 3.18
CA SER A 14 13.70 10.09 3.87
C SER A 14 12.65 9.99 4.98
N GLN A 15 12.91 10.55 6.15
CA GLN A 15 12.05 10.45 7.33
C GLN A 15 11.43 11.79 7.71
N CYS A 16 10.21 11.77 8.27
CA CYS A 16 9.64 12.91 8.98
C CYS A 16 9.71 12.62 10.49
N HIS A 17 10.28 13.52 11.27
CA HIS A 17 10.23 13.48 12.74
C HIS A 17 9.03 14.27 13.23
N VAL A 18 8.09 13.60 13.90
CA VAL A 18 6.98 14.28 14.58
C VAL A 18 7.47 14.64 15.98
N THR A 19 7.95 15.88 16.18
CA THR A 19 8.36 16.34 17.51
C THR A 19 7.15 16.42 18.43
N SER A 20 7.00 15.50 19.38
CA SER A 20 5.95 15.57 20.39
C SER A 20 6.32 16.60 21.47
N SER A 21 5.72 17.78 21.43
CA SER A 21 5.71 18.69 22.57
C SER A 21 4.54 18.33 23.49
N SER A 22 4.84 17.81 24.68
CA SER A 22 3.97 17.61 25.87
C SER A 22 3.46 16.18 26.12
N SER A 23 4.24 15.39 26.86
CA SER A 23 3.80 14.16 27.53
C SER A 23 2.99 14.51 28.79
N LYS A 24 1.66 14.42 28.74
CA LYS A 24 0.82 14.25 29.95
C LYS A 24 0.28 12.82 29.98
N SER A 25 0.55 12.13 31.08
CA SER A 25 0.14 10.75 31.34
C SER A 25 -1.39 10.60 31.37
N LEU A 26 -1.96 9.95 30.36
CA LEU A 26 -3.38 9.58 30.31
C LEU A 26 -3.56 8.05 30.15
N PRO A 27 -4.62 7.47 30.75
CA PRO A 27 -4.85 6.02 30.84
C PRO A 27 -5.12 5.35 29.48
N CYS A 28 -4.76 4.06 29.41
CA CYS A 28 -4.63 3.25 28.19
C CYS A 28 -5.92 3.13 27.34
N SER A 29 -7.10 3.12 27.98
CA SER A 29 -8.38 2.91 27.32
C SER A 29 -8.87 4.06 26.42
N TYR A 30 -8.25 5.25 26.48
CA TYR A 30 -8.67 6.43 25.71
C TYR A 30 -7.81 6.72 24.46
N ARG A 31 -6.77 5.92 24.17
CA ARG A 31 -5.74 6.27 23.16
C ARG A 31 -6.09 5.93 21.70
N ARG A 32 -7.12 5.10 21.44
CA ARG A 32 -7.53 4.74 20.07
C ARG A 32 -8.02 5.95 19.25
N ARG A 33 -8.66 6.94 19.89
CA ARG A 33 -9.09 8.20 19.23
C ARG A 33 -7.98 9.24 19.13
N MET A 34 -6.97 9.18 20.00
CA MET A 34 -5.91 10.19 20.04
C MET A 34 -4.76 9.91 19.08
N TRP A 35 -4.46 8.67 18.67
CA TRP A 35 -3.41 8.45 17.66
C TRP A 35 -3.78 8.99 16.28
N TYR A 36 -5.02 8.73 15.84
CA TYR A 36 -5.59 9.43 14.68
C TYR A 36 -5.67 10.96 14.88
N GLY A 37 -5.77 11.42 16.14
CA GLY A 37 -5.74 12.83 16.52
C GLY A 37 -4.34 13.45 16.66
N PHE A 38 -3.29 12.69 16.93
CA PHE A 38 -1.91 13.18 17.11
C PHE A 38 -1.20 13.30 15.76
N CYS A 39 -1.45 12.37 14.82
CA CYS A 39 -1.15 12.58 13.40
C CYS A 39 -1.88 13.80 12.84
N ALA A 40 -3.07 14.10 13.36
CA ALA A 40 -3.71 15.39 13.11
C ALA A 40 -2.87 16.50 13.76
N VAL A 41 -2.69 16.56 15.09
CA VAL A 41 -2.08 17.73 15.77
C VAL A 41 -0.65 18.09 15.31
N GLY A 42 0.18 17.13 14.88
CA GLY A 42 1.52 17.39 14.34
C GLY A 42 1.57 17.87 12.88
N VAL A 43 0.49 17.70 12.12
CA VAL A 43 0.33 18.13 10.70
C VAL A 43 -0.85 19.11 10.56
N CYS A 44 -1.58 19.37 11.64
CA CYS A 44 -2.68 20.31 11.77
C CYS A 44 -2.15 21.73 11.92
N ASP A 45 -1.52 22.22 10.86
CA ASP A 45 -2.08 23.47 10.35
C ASP A 45 -3.44 23.07 9.75
N THR A 46 -4.54 23.31 10.46
CA THR A 46 -5.90 22.85 10.09
C THR A 46 -6.39 23.42 8.74
N ASN A 47 -5.58 24.26 8.10
CA ASN A 47 -5.71 24.70 6.72
C ASN A 47 -5.11 23.74 5.67
N PHE A 48 -4.21 22.82 6.03
CA PHE A 48 -3.52 21.95 5.05
C PHE A 48 -4.51 20.96 4.41
N GLY A 49 -5.32 20.24 5.21
CA GLY A 49 -6.32 19.31 4.70
C GLY A 49 -7.43 19.96 3.86
N ARG A 50 -7.85 21.21 4.16
CA ARG A 50 -8.88 21.91 3.36
C ARG A 50 -8.30 22.62 2.13
N SER A 51 -7.06 23.11 2.20
CA SER A 51 -6.36 23.76 1.07
C SER A 51 -5.92 22.73 0.02
N TRP A 52 -5.44 21.56 0.44
CA TRP A 52 -5.01 20.49 -0.48
C TRP A 52 -6.15 19.90 -1.31
N PHE A 53 -7.29 19.62 -0.67
CA PHE A 53 -8.46 19.05 -1.35
C PHE A 53 -9.38 20.10 -1.99
N GLY A 54 -9.14 21.40 -1.75
CA GLY A 54 -9.98 22.52 -2.19
C GLY A 54 -9.42 23.37 -3.33
N GLN A 55 -8.17 23.18 -3.75
CA GLN A 55 -7.58 23.97 -4.84
C GLN A 55 -8.09 23.53 -6.21
N ARG A 56 -9.15 24.17 -6.69
CA ARG A 56 -9.35 24.38 -8.14
C ARG A 56 -8.12 25.11 -8.66
N SER A 57 -7.28 24.40 -9.43
CA SER A 57 -6.10 24.96 -10.08
C SER A 57 -6.49 26.15 -10.98
N SER A 58 -6.26 27.36 -10.48
CA SER A 58 -6.23 28.58 -11.31
C SER A 58 -4.78 28.86 -11.70
N ARG A 59 -4.30 28.13 -12.71
CA ARG A 59 -3.16 28.47 -13.59
C ARG A 59 -3.08 27.39 -14.66
N ARG A 60 -3.58 27.70 -15.86
CA ARG A 60 -3.40 26.88 -17.06
C ARG A 60 -1.93 26.89 -17.44
N SER A 61 -1.22 25.78 -17.21
CA SER A 61 -0.03 25.42 -17.98
C SER A 61 -0.43 24.37 -19.03
N SER A 62 -0.05 24.61 -20.27
CA SER A 62 -0.47 23.92 -21.49
C SER A 62 0.12 22.51 -21.68
N LEU A 63 -0.06 21.59 -20.71
CA LEU A 63 0.37 20.19 -20.81
C LEU A 63 -0.60 19.26 -20.05
N GLY A 64 -1.63 18.74 -20.75
CA GLY A 64 -2.51 17.63 -20.34
C GLY A 64 -3.36 17.84 -19.06
N PRO A 65 -4.47 17.11 -18.86
CA PRO A 65 -5.18 17.15 -17.59
C PRO A 65 -4.29 16.49 -16.52
N ALA A 66 -3.77 17.28 -15.59
CA ALA A 66 -2.92 16.82 -14.51
C ALA A 66 -3.74 15.91 -13.57
N VAL A 67 -3.58 14.59 -13.73
CA VAL A 67 -4.15 13.57 -12.83
C VAL A 67 -3.24 13.31 -11.62
N CYS A 68 -2.07 13.93 -11.58
CA CYS A 68 -1.18 13.86 -10.43
C CYS A 68 -1.80 14.61 -9.25
N LEU A 69 -1.70 14.00 -8.06
CA LEU A 69 -1.90 14.74 -6.80
C LEU A 69 -0.91 15.92 -6.76
N GLY A 70 -1.20 16.95 -5.97
CA GLY A 70 -0.26 18.04 -5.73
C GLY A 70 1.08 17.56 -5.14
N GLU A 71 1.88 18.45 -4.57
CA GLU A 71 3.18 18.11 -3.98
C GLU A 71 3.09 17.04 -2.86
N THR A 72 3.27 15.77 -3.18
CA THR A 72 3.32 14.70 -2.18
C THR A 72 4.54 14.86 -1.26
N PRO A 73 4.45 14.46 0.02
CA PRO A 73 5.60 14.56 0.92
C PRO A 73 6.74 13.65 0.44
N VAL A 74 7.96 14.18 0.51
CA VAL A 74 9.20 13.41 0.24
C VAL A 74 9.45 12.36 1.33
N TYR A 75 8.93 12.62 2.52
CA TYR A 75 9.23 11.88 3.73
C TYR A 75 8.34 10.64 3.92
N THR A 76 8.86 9.68 4.66
CA THR A 76 8.16 8.50 5.17
C THR A 76 7.85 8.74 6.64
N PHE A 77 6.65 8.30 7.05
CA PHE A 77 6.23 8.28 8.44
C PHE A 77 7.21 7.48 9.30
N THR A 78 7.50 7.96 10.51
CA THR A 78 8.32 7.25 11.50
C THR A 78 7.43 6.87 12.67
N LEU A 79 7.44 5.60 13.05
CA LEU A 79 6.71 5.11 14.20
C LEU A 79 7.39 5.59 15.50
N PRO A 80 6.68 6.24 16.44
CA PRO A 80 7.21 6.53 17.77
C PRO A 80 7.82 5.30 18.46
N ASP A 81 8.85 5.53 19.28
CA ASP A 81 9.49 4.47 20.05
C ASP A 81 8.48 3.85 21.04
N LEU A 82 8.02 2.64 20.73
CA LEU A 82 7.05 1.92 21.57
C LEU A 82 7.69 1.37 22.85
N SER A 83 9.03 1.28 22.89
CA SER A 83 9.77 0.76 24.04
C SER A 83 9.67 1.67 25.26
N VAL A 84 9.35 2.96 25.08
CA VAL A 84 9.16 3.92 26.18
C VAL A 84 7.89 3.65 27.00
N HIS A 85 6.98 2.81 26.51
CA HIS A 85 5.72 2.50 27.18
C HIS A 85 5.81 1.26 28.09
N PRO A 86 4.99 1.19 29.16
CA PRO A 86 4.89 0.00 30.02
C PRO A 86 4.47 -1.25 29.24
N PRO A 87 4.84 -2.48 29.69
CA PRO A 87 4.64 -3.72 28.94
C PRO A 87 3.21 -3.92 28.40
N ASP A 88 2.19 -3.80 29.25
CA ASP A 88 0.78 -3.98 28.84
C ASP A 88 0.34 -2.97 27.77
N CYS A 89 0.83 -1.73 27.87
CA CYS A 89 0.51 -0.67 26.90
C CYS A 89 1.28 -0.88 25.59
N ARG A 90 2.53 -1.34 25.69
CA ARG A 90 3.37 -1.65 24.52
C ARG A 90 2.76 -2.79 23.72
N GLU A 91 2.41 -3.90 24.36
CA GLU A 91 1.78 -5.05 23.69
C GLU A 91 0.48 -4.65 22.99
N PHE A 92 -0.34 -3.82 23.65
CA PHE A 92 -1.56 -3.27 23.03
C PHE A 92 -1.25 -2.41 21.79
N LEU A 93 -0.25 -1.53 21.87
CA LEU A 93 0.12 -0.64 20.76
C LEU A 93 0.76 -1.42 19.61
N GLU A 94 1.65 -2.37 19.89
CA GLU A 94 2.24 -3.24 18.88
C GLU A 94 1.15 -4.02 18.15
N LYS A 95 0.18 -4.58 18.88
CA LYS A 95 -0.94 -5.32 18.29
C LYS A 95 -1.87 -4.46 17.41
N ASP A 96 -2.08 -3.18 17.75
CA ASP A 96 -2.99 -2.29 17.00
C ASP A 96 -2.29 -1.53 15.87
N LEU A 97 -0.97 -1.31 15.96
CA LEU A 97 -0.18 -0.52 15.00
C LEU A 97 0.68 -1.34 14.06
N VAL A 98 1.16 -2.52 14.48
CA VAL A 98 2.09 -3.36 13.71
C VAL A 98 1.37 -4.58 13.18
N GLU A 99 1.48 -4.81 11.86
CA GLU A 99 1.01 -6.04 11.23
C GLU A 99 1.96 -7.19 11.57
N THR A 100 1.76 -7.76 12.76
CA THR A 100 2.66 -8.76 13.35
C THR A 100 2.73 -10.03 12.50
N SER A 101 1.63 -10.39 11.83
CA SER A 101 1.59 -11.57 10.96
C SER A 101 2.56 -11.43 9.78
N THR A 102 2.47 -10.33 9.04
CA THR A 102 3.38 -9.98 7.94
C THR A 102 4.82 -9.83 8.41
N LEU A 103 5.05 -9.21 9.57
CA LEU A 103 6.39 -9.06 10.15
C LEU A 103 7.05 -10.43 10.34
N VAL A 104 6.39 -11.32 11.10
CA VAL A 104 6.93 -12.64 11.43
C VAL A 104 7.07 -13.50 10.17
N SER A 105 6.08 -13.49 9.29
CA SER A 105 6.08 -14.27 8.03
C SER A 105 7.28 -13.91 7.16
N LEU A 106 7.45 -12.61 6.84
CA LEU A 106 8.49 -12.16 5.93
C LEU A 106 9.90 -12.21 6.55
N GLU A 107 10.05 -12.08 7.87
CA GLU A 107 11.33 -12.27 8.55
C GLU A 107 11.74 -13.73 8.56
N ASN A 108 10.83 -14.64 8.91
CA ASN A 108 11.10 -16.08 8.89
C ASN A 108 11.41 -16.58 7.47
N ALA A 109 10.81 -15.97 6.45
CA ALA A 109 11.10 -16.25 5.04
C ALA A 109 12.42 -15.63 4.55
N GLY A 110 13.15 -14.86 5.38
CA GLY A 110 14.39 -14.18 5.01
C GLY A 110 14.19 -13.04 4.00
N ARG A 111 12.99 -12.47 3.93
CA ARG A 111 12.62 -11.42 2.97
C ARG A 111 12.70 -10.02 3.56
N LEU A 112 12.28 -9.88 4.82
CA LEU A 112 12.24 -8.62 5.55
C LEU A 112 13.33 -8.61 6.63
N ASN A 113 13.95 -7.44 6.86
CA ASN A 113 14.88 -7.15 7.96
C ASN A 113 16.14 -8.03 8.08
N TRP A 114 16.41 -8.94 7.14
CA TRP A 114 17.69 -9.66 7.07
C TRP A 114 18.89 -8.69 7.06
N TRP A 115 18.75 -7.51 6.45
CA TRP A 115 19.79 -6.46 6.44
C TRP A 115 20.06 -5.84 7.81
N ALA A 116 19.08 -5.84 8.71
CA ALA A 116 19.22 -5.31 10.05
C ALA A 116 20.05 -6.26 10.92
N GLU A 117 19.87 -7.57 10.75
CA GLU A 117 20.68 -8.60 11.40
C GLU A 117 22.15 -8.53 10.97
N HIS A 118 22.40 -8.14 9.71
CA HIS A 118 23.73 -7.93 9.17
C HIS A 118 24.32 -6.53 9.46
N GLY A 119 23.61 -5.67 10.20
CA GLY A 119 24.07 -4.32 10.54
C GLY A 119 24.22 -3.37 9.34
N VAL A 120 23.45 -3.58 8.27
CA VAL A 120 23.52 -2.75 7.05
C VAL A 120 22.65 -1.50 7.19
N ALA A 121 21.42 -1.66 7.67
CA ALA A 121 20.41 -0.61 7.81
C ALA A 121 19.46 -0.93 8.98
N GLN A 122 18.62 0.04 9.37
CA GLN A 122 17.66 -0.14 10.46
C GLN A 122 16.54 -1.14 10.10
N ARG A 123 15.97 -1.75 11.14
CA ARG A 123 14.78 -2.58 11.07
C ARG A 123 13.57 -1.74 10.65
N LEU A 124 12.76 -2.27 9.74
CA LEU A 124 11.50 -1.67 9.31
C LEU A 124 10.31 -2.46 9.85
N TRP A 125 9.22 -1.76 10.13
CA TRP A 125 8.03 -2.29 10.77
C TRP A 125 6.83 -2.16 9.83
N PRO A 126 6.11 -3.26 9.52
CA PRO A 126 4.89 -3.20 8.72
C PRO A 126 3.76 -2.62 9.57
N LEU A 127 3.17 -1.51 9.11
CA LEU A 127 1.99 -0.94 9.77
C LEU A 127 0.73 -1.74 9.45
N ALA A 128 -0.13 -1.94 10.46
CA ALA A 128 -1.44 -2.53 10.31
C ALA A 128 -2.34 -1.67 9.40
N THR A 129 -3.05 -2.30 8.47
CA THR A 129 -3.99 -1.61 7.57
C THR A 129 -5.37 -2.25 7.58
N SER A 130 -6.41 -1.51 7.21
CA SER A 130 -7.76 -2.07 7.09
C SER A 130 -7.90 -3.05 5.93
N GLY A 131 -8.54 -4.20 6.20
CA GLY A 131 -8.81 -5.27 5.21
C GLY A 131 -10.10 -5.07 4.41
N ASP A 132 -10.34 -3.87 3.86
CA ASP A 132 -11.54 -3.55 3.07
C ASP A 132 -11.31 -3.63 1.54
N GLY A 133 -10.20 -4.21 1.10
CA GLY A 133 -9.79 -4.28 -0.32
C GLY A 133 -9.07 -3.03 -0.81
N ASN A 134 -8.92 -1.99 0.02
CA ASN A 134 -8.16 -0.78 -0.29
C ASN A 134 -6.77 -0.73 0.37
N CYS A 135 -6.25 -1.89 0.83
CA CYS A 135 -5.03 -2.01 1.63
C CYS A 135 -3.79 -1.37 0.96
N LEU A 136 -3.59 -1.52 -0.35
CA LEU A 136 -2.48 -0.87 -1.07
C LEU A 136 -2.45 0.65 -0.84
N LEU A 137 -3.62 1.28 -0.93
CA LEU A 137 -3.75 2.73 -0.83
C LEU A 137 -3.77 3.20 0.62
N HIS A 138 -4.29 2.37 1.53
CA HIS A 138 -4.11 2.58 2.96
C HIS A 138 -2.65 2.53 3.37
N ALA A 139 -1.91 1.51 2.95
CA ALA A 139 -0.47 1.37 3.22
C ALA A 139 0.31 2.57 2.68
N ALA A 140 0.04 2.99 1.43
CA ALA A 140 0.71 4.15 0.87
C ALA A 140 0.41 5.45 1.62
N SER A 141 -0.86 5.66 1.98
CA SER A 141 -1.30 6.82 2.74
C SER A 141 -0.71 6.83 4.16
N LEU A 142 -0.65 5.67 4.82
CA LEU A 142 -0.01 5.50 6.13
C LEU A 142 1.49 5.77 6.07
N GLY A 143 2.19 5.21 5.09
CA GLY A 143 3.63 5.38 4.91
C GLY A 143 4.04 6.83 4.62
N MET A 144 3.15 7.66 4.05
CA MET A 144 3.43 9.06 3.77
C MET A 144 2.92 10.02 4.86
N TRP A 145 1.70 9.79 5.34
CA TRP A 145 0.98 10.76 6.18
C TRP A 145 0.52 10.22 7.54
N GLY A 146 0.66 8.92 7.81
CA GLY A 146 0.24 8.31 9.07
C GLY A 146 -1.28 8.15 9.22
N PHE A 147 -2.05 8.23 8.13
CA PHE A 147 -3.49 7.93 8.14
C PHE A 147 -3.93 7.14 6.90
N HIS A 148 -5.06 6.45 7.01
CA HIS A 148 -5.65 5.62 5.95
C HIS A 148 -6.32 6.48 4.86
N ASP A 149 -6.26 6.05 3.59
CA ASP A 149 -7.03 6.63 2.45
C ASP A 149 -8.57 6.43 2.54
N ARG A 150 -9.20 6.89 3.62
CA ARG A 150 -10.65 6.68 3.87
C ARG A 150 -11.56 7.48 2.93
N LEU A 151 -11.04 8.54 2.31
CA LEU A 151 -11.78 9.37 1.34
C LEU A 151 -11.61 8.89 -0.11
N LEU A 152 -10.87 7.78 -0.31
CA LEU A 152 -10.55 7.19 -1.60
C LEU A 152 -9.82 8.17 -2.53
N THR A 153 -9.05 9.11 -1.97
CA THR A 153 -8.35 10.13 -2.74
C THR A 153 -7.30 9.48 -3.62
N LEU A 154 -6.45 8.61 -3.03
CA LEU A 154 -5.46 7.87 -3.80
C LEU A 154 -6.15 6.95 -4.81
N ARG A 155 -7.27 6.32 -4.44
CA ARG A 155 -8.00 5.41 -5.35
C ARG A 155 -8.55 6.14 -6.56
N LYS A 156 -9.16 7.31 -6.36
CA LYS A 156 -9.67 8.16 -7.44
C LYS A 156 -8.54 8.63 -8.35
N ALA A 157 -7.42 9.06 -7.79
CA ALA A 157 -6.26 9.51 -8.58
C ALA A 157 -5.67 8.36 -9.41
N LEU A 158 -5.52 7.18 -8.80
CA LEU A 158 -5.03 5.96 -9.46
C LEU A 158 -5.94 5.55 -10.61
N HIS A 159 -7.26 5.44 -10.37
CA HIS A 159 -8.23 5.10 -11.39
C HIS A 159 -8.23 6.12 -12.55
N ALA A 160 -8.19 7.41 -12.23
CA ALA A 160 -8.13 8.46 -13.23
C ALA A 160 -6.82 8.41 -14.04
N LEU A 161 -5.70 8.01 -13.43
CA LEU A 161 -4.44 7.87 -14.14
C LEU A 161 -4.55 6.80 -15.22
N LEU A 162 -5.08 5.64 -14.85
CA LEU A 162 -5.23 4.50 -15.76
C LEU A 162 -6.27 4.74 -16.86
N THR A 163 -7.31 5.53 -16.60
CA THR A 163 -8.44 5.69 -17.53
C THR A 163 -8.45 6.98 -18.34
N LYS A 164 -7.86 8.07 -17.83
CA LYS A 164 -8.04 9.42 -18.40
C LYS A 164 -6.72 10.17 -18.64
N SER A 165 -5.59 9.65 -18.19
CA SER A 165 -4.30 10.33 -18.39
C SER A 165 -3.72 10.08 -19.78
N SER A 166 -2.76 10.91 -20.17
CA SER A 166 -1.94 10.69 -21.37
C SER A 166 -1.03 9.46 -21.28
N TYR A 167 -0.91 8.85 -20.10
CA TYR A 167 -0.10 7.65 -19.89
C TYR A 167 -0.87 6.34 -20.08
N ALA A 168 -2.20 6.39 -20.22
CA ALA A 168 -3.06 5.20 -20.25
C ALA A 168 -2.58 4.15 -21.27
N ASP A 169 -2.22 4.56 -22.49
CA ASP A 169 -1.73 3.64 -23.52
C ASP A 169 -0.36 3.05 -23.16
N ALA A 170 0.53 3.83 -22.55
CA ALA A 170 1.84 3.34 -22.10
C ALA A 170 1.69 2.29 -20.98
N PHE A 171 0.76 2.50 -20.06
CA PHE A 171 0.43 1.52 -19.02
C PHE A 171 -0.09 0.22 -19.62
N TYR A 172 -1.02 0.28 -20.57
CA TYR A 172 -1.51 -0.90 -21.28
C TYR A 172 -0.38 -1.64 -21.99
N ARG A 173 0.51 -0.94 -22.71
CA ARG A 173 1.63 -1.56 -23.43
C ARG A 173 2.62 -2.26 -22.49
N ARG A 174 3.00 -1.60 -21.40
CA ARG A 174 3.90 -2.18 -20.39
C ARG A 174 3.30 -3.40 -19.71
N TRP A 175 2.04 -3.30 -19.31
CA TRP A 175 1.29 -4.42 -18.72
C TRP A 175 1.23 -5.59 -19.70
N ARG A 176 0.73 -5.36 -20.91
CA ARG A 176 0.61 -6.37 -21.96
C ARG A 176 1.96 -7.03 -22.27
N TRP A 177 3.04 -6.24 -22.33
CA TRP A 177 4.38 -6.77 -22.54
C TRP A 177 4.81 -7.71 -21.42
N GLN A 178 4.76 -7.28 -20.16
CA GLN A 178 5.14 -8.12 -19.02
C GLN A 178 4.27 -9.36 -18.90
N THR A 179 2.94 -9.23 -19.03
CA THR A 179 2.01 -10.35 -19.00
C THR A 179 2.25 -11.31 -20.16
N SER A 180 2.63 -10.82 -21.35
CA SER A 180 2.96 -11.71 -22.47
C SER A 180 4.19 -12.59 -22.21
N LEU A 181 5.17 -12.08 -21.46
CA LEU A 181 6.34 -12.87 -21.05
C LEU A 181 5.94 -13.97 -20.08
N GLN A 182 5.09 -13.66 -19.09
CA GLN A 182 4.57 -14.63 -18.14
C GLN A 182 3.67 -15.68 -18.81
N ASN A 183 2.76 -15.25 -19.68
CA ASN A 183 1.88 -16.14 -20.44
C ASN A 183 2.67 -17.10 -21.32
N LYS A 184 3.77 -16.63 -21.92
CA LYS A 184 4.66 -17.47 -22.74
C LYS A 184 5.28 -18.61 -21.94
N GLU A 185 5.65 -18.38 -20.68
CA GLU A 185 6.17 -19.44 -19.79
C GLU A 185 5.10 -20.51 -19.50
N ALA A 186 3.82 -20.12 -19.48
CA ALA A 186 2.68 -21.02 -19.33
C ALA A 186 2.14 -21.60 -20.65
N GLY A 187 2.71 -21.24 -21.80
CA GLY A 187 2.20 -21.64 -23.12
C GLY A 187 0.85 -21.00 -23.50
N LEU A 188 0.46 -19.91 -22.82
CA LEU A 188 -0.78 -19.18 -23.03
C LEU A 188 -0.57 -18.03 -24.04
N VAL A 189 -1.49 -17.86 -24.98
CA VAL A 189 -1.47 -16.76 -25.95
C VAL A 189 -2.87 -16.18 -26.05
N TYR A 190 -3.02 -14.91 -25.67
CA TYR A 190 -4.29 -14.20 -25.80
C TYR A 190 -4.50 -13.62 -27.19
N CYS A 191 -5.75 -13.66 -27.65
CA CYS A 191 -6.23 -12.85 -28.76
C CYS A 191 -6.44 -11.38 -28.36
N GLU A 192 -6.65 -10.49 -29.33
CA GLU A 192 -6.86 -9.06 -29.05
C GLU A 192 -8.09 -8.78 -28.18
N ASP A 193 -9.15 -9.59 -28.30
CA ASP A 193 -10.36 -9.40 -27.49
C ASP A 193 -10.13 -9.80 -26.02
N GLU A 194 -9.37 -10.88 -25.77
CA GLU A 194 -8.96 -11.26 -24.43
C GLU A 194 -8.06 -10.19 -23.80
N TRP A 195 -7.08 -9.66 -24.53
CA TRP A 195 -6.25 -8.56 -24.05
C TRP A 195 -7.08 -7.33 -23.65
N ARG A 196 -8.07 -6.98 -24.46
CA ARG A 196 -9.00 -5.86 -24.17
C ARG A 196 -9.85 -6.15 -22.94
N GLN A 197 -10.35 -7.39 -22.81
CA GLN A 197 -11.21 -7.79 -21.70
C GLN A 197 -10.45 -7.81 -20.37
N GLU A 198 -9.25 -8.40 -20.34
CA GLU A 198 -8.39 -8.42 -19.15
C GLU A 198 -7.99 -7.00 -18.73
N TRP A 199 -7.60 -6.15 -19.69
CA TRP A 199 -7.32 -4.74 -19.40
C TRP A 199 -8.54 -4.01 -18.82
N HIS A 200 -9.73 -4.24 -19.39
CA HIS A 200 -10.96 -3.63 -18.90
C HIS A 200 -11.29 -4.07 -17.46
N THR A 201 -11.04 -5.35 -17.12
CA THR A 201 -11.19 -5.87 -15.76
C THR A 201 -10.27 -5.12 -14.79
N LEU A 202 -8.99 -4.92 -15.13
CA LEU A 202 -8.04 -4.16 -14.31
C LEU A 202 -8.50 -2.70 -14.10
N LEU A 203 -8.96 -2.03 -15.16
CA LEU A 203 -9.52 -0.69 -15.04
C LEU A 203 -10.72 -0.64 -14.09
N LYS A 204 -11.61 -1.64 -14.14
CA LYS A 204 -12.77 -1.74 -13.25
C LYS A 204 -12.37 -1.97 -11.79
N MET A 205 -11.38 -2.82 -11.53
CA MET A 205 -10.86 -3.10 -10.18
C MET A 205 -10.30 -1.84 -9.49
N SER A 206 -9.72 -0.93 -10.26
CA SER A 206 -9.22 0.35 -9.73
C SER A 206 -10.31 1.36 -9.35
N SER A 207 -11.56 1.15 -9.76
CA SER A 207 -12.66 2.09 -9.52
C SER A 207 -13.00 2.24 -8.03
N THR A 208 -13.76 3.28 -7.68
CA THR A 208 -14.29 3.48 -6.32
C THR A 208 -15.63 2.81 -6.06
N GLU A 209 -16.12 2.00 -7.00
CA GLU A 209 -17.36 1.27 -6.82
C GLU A 209 -17.14 0.14 -5.81
N PRO A 210 -17.96 0.06 -4.74
CA PRO A 210 -17.90 -1.07 -3.83
C PRO A 210 -18.23 -2.36 -4.56
N ARG A 211 -17.61 -3.47 -4.14
CA ARG A 211 -17.94 -4.81 -4.62
C ARG A 211 -19.42 -5.07 -4.37
N SER A 212 -20.18 -5.27 -5.44
CA SER A 212 -21.58 -5.68 -5.36
C SER A 212 -21.66 -7.04 -4.65
N ARG A 213 -22.19 -7.08 -3.42
CA ARG A 213 -22.63 -8.35 -2.84
C ARG A 213 -23.79 -8.84 -3.71
N PRO A 214 -23.82 -10.10 -4.15
CA PRO A 214 -25.00 -10.64 -4.81
C PRO A 214 -26.17 -10.47 -3.85
N PHE A 215 -27.11 -9.59 -4.19
CA PHE A 215 -28.36 -9.47 -3.48
C PHE A 215 -29.07 -10.81 -3.69
N ARG A 216 -29.22 -11.62 -2.62
CA ARG A 216 -30.22 -12.68 -2.63
C ARG A 216 -31.56 -11.98 -2.78
N SER A 217 -32.09 -11.95 -3.99
CA SER A 217 -33.46 -11.57 -4.27
C SER A 217 -34.35 -12.46 -3.42
N SER A 218 -34.88 -11.90 -2.33
CA SER A 218 -36.04 -12.46 -1.65
C SER A 218 -37.22 -12.26 -2.57
N ASP A 219 -37.49 -13.25 -3.41
CA ASP A 219 -38.81 -13.48 -3.97
C ASP A 219 -39.30 -14.86 -3.53
N ALA A 220 -40.58 -14.94 -3.22
CA ALA A 220 -41.20 -16.00 -2.45
C ALA A 220 -41.12 -17.39 -3.12
N GLY A 221 -40.81 -18.43 -2.34
CA GLY A 221 -40.88 -19.82 -2.79
C GLY A 221 -40.39 -20.83 -1.77
N LEU A 222 -41.33 -21.52 -1.14
CA LEU A 222 -41.17 -22.62 -0.20
C LEU A 222 -40.34 -23.79 -0.79
N SER A 223 -39.23 -24.19 -0.14
CA SER A 223 -38.81 -25.60 -0.03
C SER A 223 -37.63 -25.78 0.93
N THR A 224 -37.85 -26.65 1.91
CA THR A 224 -36.92 -27.19 2.91
C THR A 224 -35.72 -27.90 2.27
N VAL A 225 -34.50 -27.69 2.78
CA VAL A 225 -33.58 -28.72 3.36
C VAL A 225 -32.21 -28.10 3.70
N LYS A 226 -31.76 -28.44 4.92
CA LYS A 226 -30.50 -28.19 5.63
C LYS A 226 -29.19 -28.28 4.83
N GLY A 227 -28.21 -27.50 5.26
CA GLY A 227 -26.82 -27.99 5.39
C GLY A 227 -25.72 -26.92 5.47
N SER A 228 -25.18 -26.72 6.69
CA SER A 228 -23.78 -26.36 7.05
C SER A 228 -23.18 -25.04 6.50
N LEU A 229 -22.44 -24.19 7.23
CA LEU A 229 -21.92 -24.13 8.61
C LEU A 229 -21.49 -22.65 8.78
N GLU A 230 -22.18 -21.86 9.60
CA GLU A 230 -21.74 -20.49 9.91
C GLU A 230 -20.95 -20.49 11.23
N LEU A 231 -19.70 -20.02 11.17
CA LEU A 231 -18.92 -19.68 12.35
C LEU A 231 -19.21 -18.22 12.71
N VAL A 232 -19.98 -18.07 13.79
CA VAL A 232 -20.20 -16.81 14.51
C VAL A 232 -18.99 -16.51 15.39
N ARG A 233 -18.60 -15.23 15.48
CA ARG A 233 -18.35 -14.52 16.74
C ARG A 233 -18.06 -13.03 16.52
N GLU A 234 -19.07 -12.20 16.78
CA GLU A 234 -18.89 -10.84 17.28
C GLU A 234 -19.55 -10.79 18.66
N ASP A 235 -18.84 -10.26 19.66
CA ASP A 235 -19.40 -9.92 20.97
C ASP A 235 -19.73 -8.42 21.06
N PRO A 236 -20.75 -8.05 21.87
CA PRO A 236 -21.44 -6.77 21.78
C PRO A 236 -21.03 -5.81 22.90
N ALA A 237 -20.88 -4.51 22.60
CA ALA A 237 -21.01 -3.44 23.60
C ALA A 237 -21.22 -2.07 22.95
N SER A 238 -22.48 -1.62 22.86
CA SER A 238 -22.94 -0.29 23.31
C SER A 238 -24.30 0.04 22.69
N GLY A 239 -25.36 0.04 23.49
CA GLY A 239 -26.66 0.57 23.11
C GLY A 239 -26.71 2.09 23.23
N ALA A 240 -27.41 2.74 22.28
CA ALA A 240 -28.45 3.76 22.51
C ALA A 240 -28.82 4.46 21.19
N SER A 241 -30.07 4.25 20.77
CA SER A 241 -31.00 5.17 20.08
C SER A 241 -30.48 6.16 19.02
N GLY A 242 -31.01 6.03 17.80
CA GLY A 242 -31.11 7.11 16.82
C GLY A 242 -30.98 6.59 15.39
N GLY A 243 -32.05 6.68 14.60
CA GLY A 243 -32.13 6.12 13.24
C GLY A 243 -31.00 6.56 12.31
N GLY A 244 -30.44 5.59 11.59
CA GLY A 244 -29.47 5.79 10.50
C GLY A 244 -29.19 4.45 9.85
N GLY A 245 -29.38 4.35 8.53
CA GLY A 245 -29.23 3.13 7.76
C GLY A 245 -27.90 2.42 8.02
N GLY A 246 -27.94 1.09 8.09
CA GLY A 246 -26.78 0.26 8.38
C GLY A 246 -25.62 0.59 7.45
N VAL A 247 -24.55 1.14 8.01
CA VAL A 247 -23.25 1.27 7.34
C VAL A 247 -22.69 -0.15 7.22
N GLY A 248 -23.09 -0.86 6.18
CA GLY A 248 -22.33 -2.02 5.73
C GLY A 248 -20.91 -1.54 5.40
N THR A 249 -19.90 -2.25 5.88
CA THR A 249 -18.51 -1.96 5.51
C THR A 249 -18.38 -2.06 3.99
N CYS A 250 -18.10 -0.93 3.32
CA CYS A 250 -17.87 -0.90 1.88
C CYS A 250 -16.56 -1.60 1.58
N THR A 251 -16.63 -2.78 0.97
CA THR A 251 -15.46 -3.51 0.47
C THR A 251 -15.21 -3.15 -0.99
N TYR A 252 -13.95 -2.94 -1.37
CA TYR A 252 -13.52 -2.61 -2.72
C TYR A 252 -12.81 -3.80 -3.37
N GLU A 253 -12.58 -3.73 -4.69
CA GLU A 253 -11.76 -4.72 -5.37
C GLU A 253 -10.29 -4.59 -4.98
N SER A 254 -9.66 -5.73 -4.69
CA SER A 254 -8.22 -5.83 -4.47
C SER A 254 -7.46 -5.40 -5.72
N LEU A 255 -6.25 -4.86 -5.55
CA LEU A 255 -5.46 -4.31 -6.65
C LEU A 255 -4.26 -5.20 -6.97
N GLU A 256 -3.91 -5.25 -8.25
CA GLU A 256 -2.78 -6.01 -8.82
C GLU A 256 -1.51 -5.16 -9.05
N GLU A 257 -0.43 -5.74 -9.57
CA GLU A 257 0.90 -5.11 -9.63
C GLU A 257 0.90 -3.86 -10.53
N ILE A 258 0.11 -3.86 -11.60
CA ILE A 258 -0.04 -2.70 -12.48
C ILE A 258 -0.60 -1.48 -11.73
N HIS A 259 -1.40 -1.69 -10.68
CA HIS A 259 -1.92 -0.63 -9.85
C HIS A 259 -0.84 -0.08 -8.90
N VAL A 260 0.14 -0.89 -8.50
CA VAL A 260 1.33 -0.42 -7.77
C VAL A 260 2.15 0.51 -8.68
N LEU A 261 2.33 0.14 -9.96
CA LEU A 261 2.95 1.03 -10.94
C LEU A 261 2.15 2.33 -11.11
N ALA A 262 0.81 2.25 -11.16
CA ALA A 262 -0.05 3.42 -11.29
C ALA A 262 0.08 4.34 -10.08
N LEU A 263 0.06 3.77 -8.88
CA LEU A 263 0.30 4.51 -7.64
C LEU A 263 1.68 5.19 -7.64
N CYS A 264 2.73 4.48 -8.07
CA CYS A 264 4.08 5.03 -8.21
C CYS A 264 4.10 6.29 -9.09
N HIS A 265 3.31 6.33 -10.16
CA HIS A 265 3.16 7.50 -11.04
C HIS A 265 2.29 8.59 -10.43
N VAL A 266 1.19 8.24 -9.74
CA VAL A 266 0.36 9.20 -8.99
C VAL A 266 1.20 9.98 -7.97
N LEU A 267 2.11 9.28 -7.28
CA LEU A 267 2.98 9.86 -6.27
C LEU A 267 4.27 10.47 -6.83
N ARG A 268 4.59 10.21 -8.11
CA ARG A 268 5.90 10.51 -8.73
C ARG A 268 7.07 10.08 -7.83
N ARG A 269 6.91 8.92 -7.18
CA ARG A 269 7.81 8.42 -6.13
C ARG A 269 8.02 6.93 -6.36
N PRO A 270 9.28 6.44 -6.42
CA PRO A 270 9.58 5.02 -6.49
C PRO A 270 8.87 4.25 -5.37
N ILE A 271 8.41 3.04 -5.67
CA ILE A 271 7.85 2.13 -4.67
C ILE A 271 8.69 0.86 -4.65
N VAL A 272 9.10 0.43 -3.47
CA VAL A 272 9.78 -0.85 -3.25
C VAL A 272 8.84 -1.75 -2.46
N VAL A 273 8.49 -2.91 -3.03
CA VAL A 273 7.63 -3.90 -2.38
C VAL A 273 8.48 -5.09 -1.96
N VAL A 274 8.52 -5.34 -0.65
CA VAL A 274 9.08 -6.55 -0.05
C VAL A 274 7.99 -7.60 0.04
N ALA A 275 8.23 -8.78 -0.54
CA ALA A 275 7.31 -9.90 -0.51
C ALA A 275 8.11 -11.20 -0.53
N ASP A 276 7.47 -12.32 -0.15
CA ASP A 276 7.98 -13.62 -0.58
C ASP A 276 7.80 -13.80 -2.09
N THR A 277 8.53 -14.74 -2.69
CA THR A 277 8.51 -15.00 -4.13
C THR A 277 7.51 -16.10 -4.50
N VAL A 278 7.12 -16.93 -3.54
CA VAL A 278 6.31 -18.14 -3.77
C VAL A 278 5.27 -18.28 -2.67
N LEU A 279 4.00 -18.33 -3.04
CA LEU A 279 2.91 -18.72 -2.18
C LEU A 279 3.04 -20.21 -1.84
N ARG A 280 2.88 -20.57 -0.57
CA ARG A 280 2.98 -21.94 -0.08
C ARG A 280 1.64 -22.44 0.45
N ASP A 281 1.39 -23.74 0.31
CA ASP A 281 0.22 -24.39 0.89
C ASP A 281 0.41 -24.69 2.39
N VAL A 282 -0.60 -25.32 3.01
CA VAL A 282 -0.57 -25.72 4.44
C VAL A 282 0.52 -26.73 4.76
N ALA A 283 1.07 -27.44 3.77
CA ALA A 283 2.17 -28.38 3.90
C ALA A 283 3.53 -27.73 3.57
N GLY A 284 3.56 -26.41 3.32
CA GLY A 284 4.76 -25.64 2.99
C GLY A 284 5.24 -25.80 1.54
N GLN A 285 4.48 -26.50 0.69
CA GLN A 285 4.85 -26.74 -0.70
C GLN A 285 4.58 -25.51 -1.57
N PRO A 286 5.43 -25.22 -2.56
CA PRO A 286 5.20 -24.18 -3.55
C PRO A 286 3.85 -24.35 -4.28
N LEU A 287 3.01 -23.32 -4.25
CA LEU A 287 1.70 -23.29 -4.91
C LEU A 287 1.72 -22.39 -6.15
N ALA A 288 2.15 -21.14 -6.02
CA ALA A 288 2.15 -20.16 -7.10
C ALA A 288 3.20 -19.06 -6.86
N PRO A 289 3.72 -18.39 -7.90
CA PRO A 289 4.58 -17.22 -7.72
C PRO A 289 3.80 -16.04 -7.14
N ILE A 290 4.47 -15.21 -6.33
CA ILE A 290 3.93 -13.94 -5.83
C ILE A 290 4.52 -12.81 -6.69
N PRO A 291 3.70 -12.10 -7.47
CA PRO A 291 4.20 -11.19 -8.52
C PRO A 291 4.49 -9.77 -8.04
N PHE A 292 4.17 -9.43 -6.78
CA PHE A 292 4.25 -8.06 -6.28
C PHE A 292 5.66 -7.58 -5.91
N GLY A 293 6.55 -8.49 -5.51
CA GLY A 293 7.89 -8.13 -5.01
C GLY A 293 8.74 -7.42 -6.07
N GLY A 294 9.45 -6.36 -5.68
CA GLY A 294 10.36 -5.65 -6.55
C GLY A 294 10.28 -4.14 -6.50
N ILE A 295 10.82 -3.50 -7.54
CA ILE A 295 10.97 -2.05 -7.66
C ILE A 295 10.04 -1.52 -8.74
N TYR A 296 9.21 -0.54 -8.40
CA TYR A 296 8.33 0.18 -9.30
C TYR A 296 8.84 1.60 -9.48
N LEU A 297 8.97 2.04 -10.74
CA LEU A 297 9.48 3.37 -11.08
C LEU A 297 8.46 4.15 -11.92
N PRO A 298 8.36 5.48 -11.73
CA PRO A 298 7.45 6.32 -12.50
C PRO A 298 8.05 6.63 -13.88
N PHE A 299 8.21 5.61 -14.74
CA PHE A 299 8.93 5.70 -16.02
C PHE A 299 8.43 6.82 -16.95
N GLU A 300 7.12 7.09 -16.94
CA GLU A 300 6.51 8.11 -17.80
C GLU A 300 6.67 9.54 -17.25
N CYS A 301 7.26 9.69 -16.07
CA CYS A 301 7.58 10.98 -15.45
C CYS A 301 9.06 11.34 -15.66
N PRO A 302 9.38 12.60 -16.03
CA PRO A 302 10.76 13.07 -16.03
C PRO A 302 11.39 12.90 -14.64
N PRO A 303 12.61 12.32 -14.52
CA PRO A 303 13.25 12.06 -13.22
C PRO A 303 13.39 13.28 -12.32
N GLU A 304 13.50 14.47 -12.90
CA GLU A 304 13.65 15.76 -12.20
C GLU A 304 12.36 16.16 -11.46
N ARG A 305 11.23 15.58 -11.86
CA ARG A 305 9.90 15.83 -11.26
C ARG A 305 9.49 14.72 -10.29
N CYS A 306 10.40 13.79 -10.00
CA CYS A 306 10.15 12.65 -9.14
C CYS A 306 10.95 12.73 -7.84
N HIS A 307 10.34 12.25 -6.77
CA HIS A 307 11.04 12.00 -5.53
C HIS A 307 12.07 10.87 -5.72
N ARG A 308 13.21 10.96 -5.04
CA ARG A 308 14.26 9.93 -5.08
C ARG A 308 14.17 8.92 -3.93
N SER A 309 13.62 9.35 -2.79
CA SER A 309 13.33 8.49 -1.65
C SER A 309 12.14 7.58 -1.96
N PRO A 310 12.27 6.24 -1.87
CA PRO A 310 11.16 5.34 -2.17
C PRO A 310 10.11 5.35 -1.06
N LEU A 311 8.89 4.95 -1.41
CA LEU A 311 7.91 4.44 -0.47
C LEU A 311 8.10 2.92 -0.35
N CYS A 312 8.31 2.42 0.85
CA CYS A 312 8.53 0.99 1.10
C CYS A 312 7.24 0.33 1.57
N LEU A 313 6.85 -0.77 0.92
CA LEU A 313 5.68 -1.56 1.26
C LEU A 313 6.08 -3.01 1.49
N ALA A 314 5.30 -3.72 2.30
CA ALA A 314 5.32 -5.16 2.40
C ALA A 314 4.06 -5.73 1.76
N TYR A 315 4.18 -6.89 1.13
CA TYR A 315 3.06 -7.69 0.67
C TYR A 315 3.17 -9.11 1.22
N ASP A 316 2.15 -9.54 1.94
CA ASP A 316 2.03 -10.89 2.49
C ASP A 316 0.54 -11.25 2.64
N ALA A 317 0.20 -12.53 2.43
CA ALA A 317 -1.17 -13.05 2.60
C ALA A 317 -2.28 -12.17 1.98
N ALA A 318 -2.10 -11.71 0.74
CA ALA A 318 -3.03 -10.81 0.03
C ALA A 318 -3.27 -9.44 0.72
N HIS A 319 -2.31 -8.99 1.53
CA HIS A 319 -2.38 -7.75 2.28
C HIS A 319 -1.14 -6.87 2.03
N PHE A 320 -1.36 -5.55 2.00
CA PHE A 320 -0.29 -4.56 1.90
C PHE A 320 -0.13 -3.83 3.22
N SER A 321 1.12 -3.65 3.63
CA SER A 321 1.50 -2.86 4.81
C SER A 321 2.58 -1.84 4.46
N ALA A 322 2.54 -0.68 5.11
CA ALA A 322 3.61 0.32 4.96
C ALA A 322 4.82 -0.13 5.78
N LEU A 323 6.03 -0.16 5.20
CA LEU A 323 7.25 -0.41 5.95
C LEU A 323 7.84 0.90 6.43
N VAL A 324 7.88 1.10 7.75
CA VAL A 324 8.34 2.34 8.37
C VAL A 324 9.45 2.10 9.40
N PRO A 325 10.38 3.04 9.57
CA PRO A 325 11.30 3.02 10.71
C PRO A 325 10.58 3.31 12.02
N MET A 326 11.22 2.94 13.14
CA MET A 326 10.80 3.35 14.48
C MET A 326 11.81 4.35 15.06
N GLU A 327 11.34 5.36 15.81
CA GLU A 327 12.20 6.25 16.58
C GLU A 327 13.05 5.43 17.58
N GLY A 328 14.23 5.95 17.94
CA GLY A 328 15.14 5.21 18.83
C GLY A 328 15.85 4.02 18.15
N GLY A 329 15.79 3.93 16.81
CA GLY A 329 16.57 2.97 16.04
C GLY A 329 18.08 3.07 16.28
N VAL A 330 18.82 2.07 15.81
CA VAL A 330 20.27 1.96 16.06
C VAL A 330 21.00 3.21 15.52
N PRO A 331 21.65 4.03 16.38
CA PRO A 331 22.08 5.39 16.02
C PRO A 331 23.04 5.51 14.83
N HIS A 332 23.80 4.44 14.53
CA HIS A 332 24.80 4.43 13.46
C HIS A 332 24.30 3.75 12.18
N LEU A 333 23.09 3.18 12.19
CA LEU A 333 22.53 2.52 11.02
C LEU A 333 21.62 3.49 10.26
N PRO A 334 21.72 3.56 8.92
CA PRO A 334 20.83 4.38 8.12
C PRO A 334 19.42 3.77 8.07
N VAL A 335 18.41 4.62 7.87
CA VAL A 335 17.11 4.14 7.39
C VAL A 335 17.18 4.01 5.88
N ALA A 336 17.31 2.77 5.44
CA ALA A 336 17.48 2.43 4.05
C ALA A 336 16.90 1.03 3.79
N ILE A 337 16.62 0.74 2.52
CA ILE A 337 16.19 -0.58 2.08
C ILE A 337 17.19 -1.10 1.02
N PRO A 338 17.66 -2.36 1.11
CA PRO A 338 18.47 -2.95 0.05
C PRO A 338 17.68 -3.07 -1.26
N LEU A 339 18.38 -2.90 -2.39
CA LEU A 339 17.81 -3.19 -3.72
C LEU A 339 18.19 -4.59 -4.24
N ILE A 340 18.63 -5.44 -3.32
CA ILE A 340 18.96 -6.84 -3.51
C ILE A 340 18.12 -7.70 -2.55
N ASP A 341 17.95 -8.97 -2.86
CA ASP A 341 17.47 -9.96 -1.90
C ASP A 341 18.60 -10.46 -0.98
N ALA A 342 18.26 -11.33 -0.03
CA ALA A 342 19.20 -11.90 0.93
C ALA A 342 20.31 -12.75 0.27
N ASP A 343 20.09 -13.24 -0.96
CA ASP A 343 21.06 -14.00 -1.74
C ASP A 343 21.99 -13.08 -2.58
N GLY A 344 21.82 -11.76 -2.47
CA GLY A 344 22.61 -10.76 -3.18
C GLY A 344 22.17 -10.52 -4.63
N LYS A 345 21.03 -11.05 -5.05
CA LYS A 345 20.48 -10.82 -6.38
C LYS A 345 19.66 -9.54 -6.41
N LEU A 346 19.80 -8.76 -7.48
CA LEU A 346 19.00 -7.53 -7.67
C LEU A 346 17.50 -7.82 -7.67
N LEU A 347 16.75 -6.99 -6.96
CA LEU A 347 15.29 -7.02 -7.00
C LEU A 347 14.79 -6.75 -8.42
N PRO A 348 13.72 -7.44 -8.86
CA PRO A 348 13.17 -7.23 -10.20
C PRO A 348 12.61 -5.80 -10.33
N VAL A 349 12.87 -5.17 -11.46
CA VAL A 349 12.23 -3.89 -11.81
C VAL A 349 10.96 -4.19 -12.60
N GLN A 350 9.82 -3.90 -11.99
CA GLN A 350 8.50 -4.22 -12.52
C GLN A 350 8.15 -3.28 -13.68
N PHE A 351 7.60 -3.84 -14.76
CA PHE A 351 7.13 -3.13 -15.96
C PHE A 351 8.19 -2.26 -16.64
N ALA A 352 9.46 -2.66 -16.59
CA ALA A 352 10.59 -1.85 -17.04
C ALA A 352 10.57 -1.52 -18.56
N ALA A 353 10.04 -2.42 -19.39
CA ALA A 353 10.00 -2.27 -20.83
C ALA A 353 8.64 -1.77 -21.33
N ASP A 354 8.65 -0.74 -22.18
CA ASP A 354 7.53 -0.35 -23.04
C ASP A 354 7.95 -0.66 -24.50
N PRO A 355 7.26 -1.56 -25.21
CA PRO A 355 7.57 -1.86 -26.61
C PRO A 355 7.32 -0.68 -27.57
N GLY A 356 6.66 0.38 -27.09
CA GLY A 356 6.32 1.56 -27.89
C GLY A 356 5.02 1.38 -28.69
N PRO A 357 4.44 2.48 -29.22
CA PRO A 357 3.34 2.37 -30.17
C PRO A 357 3.85 1.69 -31.44
N GLY A 358 3.26 0.54 -31.77
CA GLY A 358 3.57 -0.23 -32.98
C GLY A 358 3.14 0.43 -34.26
#